data_AF-A0A6J7M676-F1
#
_entry.id   AF-A0A6J7M676-F1
#
_cell.length_a   1.000
_cell.length_b   1.000
_cell.length_c   1.000
_cell.angle_alpha   90.00
_cell.angle_beta   90.00
_cell.angle_gamma   90.00
#
_symmetry.space_group_name_H-M   'P 1'
#
loop_
_entity.id
_entity.type
_entity.pdbx_description
1 polymer ?
#
loop_
_entity_poly.entity_id
_entity_poly.type
_entity_poly.pdbx_seq_one_letter_code
_entity_poly.pdbx_strand_id
1 'polypeptide(L)'
;MAGDIDLIVNTPYGVGTRVDGYEIRTAAVIKGVPSITTVQGLAAAVQGIESLQTAPATVRSLQEHAIELNRLRAAQVESIRSMQKSRAEER
;
A
#
# COMPACT_ATOMS: atom_id res chain seq x y z
N MET A 1 1.89 -7.17 31.34
CA MET A 1 1.14 -6.88 30.11
C MET A 1 1.68 -5.63 29.41
N ALA A 2 3.01 -5.50 29.26
CA ALA A 2 3.61 -4.42 28.48
C ALA A 2 4.43 -5.12 27.39
N GLY A 3 3.93 -5.09 26.15
CA GLY A 3 4.60 -5.71 24.99
C GLY A 3 3.78 -6.76 24.22
N ASP A 4 2.56 -7.09 24.65
CA ASP A 4 1.76 -8.16 24.00
C ASP A 4 0.99 -7.69 22.75
N ILE A 5 1.09 -6.41 22.37
CA ILE A 5 0.31 -5.82 21.26
C ILE A 5 1.27 -5.26 20.21
N ASP A 6 1.31 -5.92 19.05
CA ASP A 6 2.16 -5.53 17.92
C ASP A 6 1.48 -4.56 16.94
N LEU A 7 0.14 -4.51 16.94
CA LEU A 7 -0.66 -3.67 16.03
C LEU A 7 -2.03 -3.37 16.63
N ILE A 8 -2.49 -2.13 16.47
CA ILE A 8 -3.85 -1.70 16.81
C ILE A 8 -4.63 -1.41 15.53
N VAL A 9 -5.86 -1.90 15.46
CA VAL A 9 -6.84 -1.54 14.43
C VAL A 9 -8.02 -0.85 15.09
N ASN A 10 -8.16 0.44 14.84
CA ASN A 10 -9.21 1.28 15.42
C ASN A 10 -9.95 1.98 14.28
N THR A 11 -10.94 1.31 13.70
CA THR A 11 -11.79 1.86 12.64
C THR A 11 -13.03 2.51 13.26
N PRO A 12 -12.99 3.80 13.66
CA PRO A 12 -14.15 4.42 14.29
C PRO A 12 -15.32 4.49 13.31
N TYR A 13 -16.51 4.18 13.79
CA TYR A 13 -17.77 4.37 13.08
C TYR A 13 -18.73 5.16 13.97
N GLY A 14 -19.35 6.22 13.44
CA GLY A 14 -20.27 7.09 14.19
C GLY A 14 -19.60 8.09 15.13
N VAL A 15 -20.41 8.87 15.86
CA VAL A 15 -19.97 10.03 16.68
C VAL A 15 -19.61 9.68 18.13
N GLY A 16 -20.07 8.54 18.66
CA GLY A 16 -19.96 8.18 20.08
C GLY A 16 -18.59 7.64 20.52
N THR A 17 -17.72 7.23 19.59
CA THR A 17 -16.44 6.56 19.89
C THR A 17 -15.23 7.51 19.92
N ARG A 18 -15.46 8.83 19.93
CA ARG A 18 -14.39 9.81 19.73
C ARG A 18 -13.41 9.90 20.91
N VAL A 19 -13.89 9.76 22.14
CA VAL A 19 -13.07 9.87 23.36
C VAL A 19 -12.17 8.64 23.47
N ASP A 20 -12.75 7.44 23.52
CA ASP A 20 -11.98 6.18 23.60
C ASP A 20 -11.02 6.04 22.42
N GLY A 21 -11.45 6.40 21.22
CA GLY A 21 -10.59 6.38 20.04
C GLY A 21 -9.39 7.31 20.15
N TYR A 22 -9.54 8.48 20.78
CA TYR A 22 -8.43 9.40 21.04
C TYR A 22 -7.46 8.81 22.06
N GLU A 23 -7.96 8.25 23.16
CA GLU A 23 -7.14 7.63 24.20
C GLU A 23 -6.35 6.44 23.66
N ILE A 24 -6.99 5.55 22.88
CA ILE A 24 -6.35 4.40 22.23
C ILE A 24 -5.20 4.85 21.33
N ARG A 25 -5.44 5.84 20.45
CA ARG A 25 -4.39 6.33 19.53
C ARG A 25 -3.27 7.05 20.28
N THR A 26 -3.58 7.77 21.35
CA THR A 26 -2.59 8.43 22.20
C THR A 26 -1.70 7.40 22.89
N ALA A 27 -2.30 6.35 23.46
CA ALA A 27 -1.57 5.24 24.05
C ALA A 27 -0.69 4.52 23.02
N ALA A 28 -1.20 4.29 21.80
CA ALA A 28 -0.45 3.68 20.70
C ALA A 28 0.84 4.46 20.38
N VAL A 29 0.72 5.79 20.23
CA VAL A 29 1.87 6.68 19.98
C VAL A 29 2.86 6.64 21.15
N ILE A 30 2.39 6.77 22.39
CA ILE A 30 3.24 6.74 23.59
C ILE A 30 4.02 5.42 23.69
N LYS A 31 3.43 4.31 23.26
CA LYS A 31 4.03 2.97 23.31
C LYS A 31 4.80 2.59 22.05
N GLY A 32 4.80 3.42 21.01
CA GLY A 32 5.42 3.09 19.72
C GLY A 32 4.74 1.92 19.00
N VAL A 33 3.47 1.64 19.30
CA VAL A 33 2.69 0.58 18.66
C VAL A 33 2.00 1.15 17.42
N PRO A 34 2.18 0.56 16.22
CA PRO A 34 1.47 0.98 15.02
C PRO A 34 -0.05 0.95 15.21
N SER A 35 -0.75 1.94 14.66
CA SER A 35 -2.21 2.04 14.71
C SER A 35 -2.79 2.34 13.32
N ILE A 36 -3.72 1.50 12.87
CA ILE A 36 -4.47 1.66 11.62
C ILE A 36 -5.88 2.15 11.94
N THR A 37 -6.36 3.17 11.23
CA THR A 37 -7.65 3.81 11.53
C THR A 37 -8.72 3.68 10.45
N THR A 38 -8.38 3.02 9.33
CA THR A 38 -9.28 2.88 8.18
C THR A 38 -9.29 1.42 7.72
N VAL A 39 -10.43 1.00 7.17
CA VAL A 39 -10.58 -0.34 6.58
C VAL A 39 -9.63 -0.50 5.39
N GLN A 40 -9.44 0.55 4.60
CA GLN A 40 -8.51 0.57 3.47
C GLN A 40 -7.05 0.40 3.92
N GLY A 41 -6.68 1.07 5.02
CA GLY A 41 -5.35 0.91 5.62
C GLY A 41 -5.14 -0.51 6.15
N LEU A 42 -6.18 -1.12 6.73
CA LEU A 42 -6.13 -2.51 7.17
C LEU A 42 -5.94 -3.46 5.98
N ALA A 43 -6.71 -3.27 4.90
CA ALA A 43 -6.59 -4.08 3.70
C ALA A 43 -5.18 -4.00 3.09
N ALA A 44 -4.59 -2.79 3.03
CA ALA A 44 -3.22 -2.62 2.56
C ALA A 44 -2.17 -3.31 3.46
N ALA A 45 -2.36 -3.26 4.79
CA ALA A 45 -1.49 -3.96 5.72
C ALA A 45 -1.56 -5.48 5.57
N VAL A 46 -2.77 -6.04 5.40
CA VAL A 46 -2.97 -7.46 5.11
C VAL A 46 -2.22 -7.87 3.84
N GLN A 47 -2.41 -7.14 2.74
CA GLN A 47 -1.69 -7.41 1.48
C GLN A 47 -0.16 -7.35 1.64
N GLY A 48 0.33 -6.39 2.43
CA GLY A 48 1.76 -6.28 2.74
C GLY A 48 2.28 -7.50 3.52
N ILE A 49 1.53 -7.95 4.54
CA ILE A 49 1.88 -9.13 5.34
C ILE A 49 1.87 -10.40 4.47
N GLU A 50 0.84 -10.61 3.65
CA GLU A 50 0.74 -11.75 2.73
C GLU A 50 1.89 -11.78 1.73
N SER A 51 2.26 -10.61 1.18
CA SER A 51 3.41 -10.48 0.28
C SER A 51 4.71 -10.88 0.98
N LEU A 52 4.92 -10.44 2.22
CA LEU A 52 6.11 -10.76 3.02
C LEU A 52 6.17 -12.23 3.45
N GLN A 53 5.03 -12.88 3.66
CA GLN A 53 4.96 -14.32 3.94
C GLN A 53 5.37 -15.17 2.73
N THR A 54 5.15 -14.65 1.52
CA THR A 54 5.50 -15.36 0.28
C THR A 54 6.96 -15.17 -0.10
N ALA A 55 7.49 -13.95 0.05
CA ALA A 55 8.88 -13.64 -0.23
C ALA A 55 9.35 -12.41 0.57
N PRO A 56 10.63 -12.35 0.98
CA PRO A 56 11.17 -11.17 1.64
C PRO A 56 11.16 -9.96 0.70
N ALA A 57 10.99 -8.76 1.28
CA ALA A 57 11.07 -7.52 0.51
C ALA A 57 12.49 -7.35 -0.08
N THR A 58 12.55 -7.01 -1.36
CA THR A 58 13.80 -6.71 -2.07
C THR A 58 14.03 -5.21 -2.16
N VAL A 59 15.30 -4.80 -2.19
CA VAL A 59 15.69 -3.40 -2.42
C VAL A 59 16.12 -3.18 -3.86
N ARG A 60 15.88 -1.96 -4.38
CA ARG A 60 16.37 -1.49 -5.68
C ARG A 60 16.75 -0.02 -5.55
N SER A 61 17.79 0.42 -6.25
CA SER A 61 18.12 1.85 -6.30
C SER A 61 17.05 2.65 -7.05
N LEU A 62 16.89 3.94 -6.70
CA LEU A 62 15.95 4.82 -7.40
C LEU A 62 16.33 4.99 -8.88
N GLN A 63 17.62 4.93 -9.20
CA GLN A 63 18.15 5.03 -10.56
C GLN A 63 17.71 3.83 -11.40
N GLU A 64 17.93 2.61 -10.93
CA GLU A 64 17.47 1.39 -11.59
C GLU A 64 15.94 1.37 -11.73
N HIS A 65 15.22 1.82 -10.71
CA HIS A 65 13.77 1.92 -10.77
C HIS A 65 13.30 2.92 -11.84
N ALA A 66 13.94 4.09 -11.94
CA ALA A 66 13.61 5.10 -12.94
C ALA A 66 13.91 4.62 -14.38
N ILE A 67 15.04 3.93 -14.57
CA ILE A 67 15.39 3.33 -15.87
C ILE A 67 14.31 2.33 -16.29
N GLU A 68 13.91 1.43 -15.38
CA GLU A 68 12.90 0.41 -15.68
C GLU A 68 11.53 1.02 -15.96
N LEU A 69 11.10 2.02 -15.17
CA LEU A 69 9.86 2.75 -15.43
C LEU A 69 9.86 3.40 -16.83
N ASN A 70 10.97 4.01 -17.22
CA ASN A 70 11.09 4.63 -18.55
C ASN A 70 11.05 3.58 -19.66
N ARG A 71 11.67 2.41 -19.45
CA ARG A 71 11.61 1.28 -20.37
C ARG A 71 10.18 0.78 -20.56
N LEU A 72 9.45 0.55 -19.46
CA LEU A 72 8.05 0.09 -19.50
C LEU A 72 7.14 1.09 -20.21
N ARG A 73 7.31 2.39 -19.95
CA ARG A 73 6.57 3.45 -20.65
C ARG A 73 6.84 3.48 -22.15
N ALA A 74 8.10 3.35 -22.56
CA ALA A 74 8.46 3.31 -23.98
C ALA A 74 7.83 2.09 -24.69
N ALA A 75 7.88 0.92 -24.06
CA ALA A 75 7.26 -0.30 -24.57
C ALA A 75 5.73 -0.16 -24.70
N GLN A 76 5.08 0.48 -23.73
CA GLN A 76 3.64 0.73 -23.76
C GLN A 76 3.25 1.66 -24.93
N VAL A 77 4.03 2.72 -25.18
CA VAL A 77 3.80 3.63 -26.31
C VAL A 77 3.92 2.89 -27.64
N GLU A 78 4.93 2.05 -27.79
CA GLU A 78 5.14 1.28 -29.03
C GLU A 78 3.99 0.29 -29.27
N SER A 79 3.54 -0.42 -28.23
CA SER A 79 2.39 -1.32 -28.30
C SER A 79 1.10 -0.59 -28.67
N ILE A 80 0.87 0.62 -28.14
CA ILE A 80 -0.30 1.43 -28.51
C ILE A 80 -0.24 1.82 -29.99
N ARG A 81 0.92 2.27 -30.48
CA ARG A 81 1.11 2.64 -31.89
C ARG A 81 0.90 1.45 -32.83
N SER A 82 1.41 0.27 -32.48
CA SER A 82 1.24 -0.93 -33.30
C SER A 82 -0.23 -1.36 -33.38
N MET A 83 -0.97 -1.30 -32.27
CA MET A 83 -2.41 -1.57 -32.24
C MET A 83 -3.21 -0.56 -33.09
N GLN A 84 -2.85 0.72 -33.06
CA GLN A 84 -3.51 1.74 -33.87
C GLN A 84 -3.27 1.55 -35.37
N LYS A 85 -2.05 1.14 -35.74
CA LYS A 85 -1.68 0.87 -37.13
C LYS A 85 -2.42 -0.35 -37.70
N SER A 86 -2.46 -1.46 -36.95
CA SER A 86 -3.22 -2.66 -37.33
C SER A 86 -4.72 -2.36 -37.55
N ARG A 87 -5.34 -1.56 -36.67
CA ARG A 87 -6.75 -1.14 -36.84
C ARG A 87 -7.00 -0.21 -38.03
N ALA A 88 -5.98 0.51 -38.50
CA ALA A 88 -6.09 1.39 -39.66
C ALA A 88 -5.91 0.62 -40.98
N GLU A 89 -5.14 -0.47 -40.97
CA GLU A 89 -4.91 -1.34 -42.13
C GLU A 89 -6.06 -2.34 -42.37
N GLU A 90 -6.88 -2.62 -41.34
CA GLU A 90 -8.10 -3.44 -41.42
C GLU A 90 -9.35 -2.69 -41.94
N ARG A 91 -9.22 -1.42 -42.34
CA ARG A 91 -10.29 -0.58 -42.90
C ARG A 91 -10.08 -0.32 -44.38
#